data_AF-A0A4D6XGK7-F1
#
_entry.id   AF-A0A4D6XGK7-F1
#
_cell.length_a   1.000
_cell.length_b   1.000
_cell.length_c   1.000
_cell.angle_alpha   90.00
_cell.angle_beta   90.00
_cell.angle_gamma   90.00
#
_symmetry.space_group_name_H-M   'P 1'
#
loop_
_entity.id
_entity.type
_entity.pdbx_description
1 polymer ?
#
loop_
_entity_poly.entity_id
_entity_poly.type
_entity_poly.pdbx_seq_one_letter_code
_entity_poly.pdbx_strand_id
1 'polypeptide(L)' 'MVTVLRQLDALERHAENSAALSHQIAAHYHFDYLLLREDIQRIRTVVQDYLTPQRGQLRDPAAMLGEYTGEVDTP' A
#
# COMPACT_ATOMS: atom_id res chain seq x y z
N MET A 1 2.22 -10.75 -18.70
CA MET A 1 2.33 -9.81 -17.56
C MET A 1 1.15 -9.95 -16.60
N VAL A 2 0.87 -11.16 -16.07
CA VAL A 2 -0.11 -11.39 -14.96
C VAL A 2 0.58 -11.34 -13.59
N THR A 3 1.91 -11.43 -13.58
CA THR A 3 2.73 -11.63 -12.38
C THR A 3 2.74 -10.43 -11.43
N VAL A 4 2.74 -9.20 -11.94
CA VAL A 4 2.85 -7.99 -11.11
C VAL A 4 1.56 -7.72 -10.33
N LEU A 5 0.39 -7.82 -10.97
CA LEU A 5 -0.89 -7.66 -10.27
C LEU A 5 -1.06 -8.73 -9.17
N ARG A 6 -0.70 -9.98 -9.47
CA ARG A 6 -0.71 -11.06 -8.48
C ARG A 6 0.24 -10.80 -7.30
N GLN A 7 1.37 -10.16 -7.54
CA GLN A 7 2.30 -9.76 -6.48
C GLN A 7 1.71 -8.65 -5.59
N LEU A 8 1.00 -7.68 -6.18
CA LEU A 8 0.28 -6.66 -5.41
C LEU A 8 -0.84 -7.28 -4.56
N ASP A 9 -1.58 -8.26 -5.08
CA ASP A 9 -2.61 -8.98 -4.30
C ASP A 9 -2.00 -9.77 -3.14
N ALA A 10 -0.80 -10.34 -3.33
CA ALA A 10 -0.09 -11.02 -2.26
C ALA A 10 0.40 -10.04 -1.19
N LEU A 11 0.86 -8.85 -1.59
CA LEU A 11 1.31 -7.80 -0.69
C LEU A 11 0.14 -7.22 0.12
N GLU A 12 -1.02 -6.99 -0.51
CA GLU A 12 -2.22 -6.52 0.18
C GLU A 12 -2.68 -7.50 1.26
N ARG A 13 -2.81 -8.79 0.93
CA ARG A 13 -3.15 -9.83 1.93
C ARG A 13 -2.12 -9.95 3.05
N HIS A 14 -0.84 -9.74 2.74
CA HIS A 14 0.20 -9.76 3.74
C HIS A 14 0.06 -8.56 4.70
N ALA A 15 -0.21 -7.37 4.18
CA ALA A 15 -0.46 -6.18 4.99
C ALA A 15 -1.68 -6.35 5.89
N GLU A 16 -2.78 -6.90 5.39
CA GLU A 16 -3.99 -7.18 6.17
C GLU A 16 -3.73 -8.17 7.33
N ASN A 17 -3.01 -9.26 7.05
CA ASN A 17 -2.66 -10.25 8.08
C ASN A 17 -1.74 -9.66 9.16
N SER A 18 -0.77 -8.84 8.75
CA SER A 18 0.14 -8.16 9.67
C SER A 18 -0.58 -7.12 10.53
N ALA A 19 -1.55 -6.39 9.97
CA ALA A 19 -2.40 -5.47 10.73
C ALA A 19 -3.20 -6.20 11.81
N ALA A 20 -3.80 -7.35 11.46
CA ALA A 20 -4.56 -8.17 12.40
C ALA A 20 -3.68 -8.70 13.55
N LEU A 21 -2.44 -9.10 13.26
CA LEU A 21 -1.48 -9.55 14.27
C LEU A 21 -0.93 -8.40 15.12
N SER A 22 -0.64 -7.25 14.52
CA SER A 22 -0.18 -6.05 15.25
C SER A 22 -1.22 -5.55 16.25
N HIS A 23 -2.52 -5.66 15.98
CA HIS A 23 -3.55 -5.32 16.96
C HIS A 23 -3.54 -6.26 18.19
N GLN A 24 -3.00 -7.46 18.06
CA GLN A 24 -2.87 -8.41 19.17
C GLN A 24 -1.62 -8.18 20.03
N ILE A 25 -0.61 -7.46 19.51
CA ILE A 25 0.68 -7.23 20.17
C ILE A 25 0.79 -5.73 20.48
N ALA A 26 0.63 -5.36 21.75
CA ALA A 26 0.82 -3.97 22.19
C ALA A 26 2.29 -3.55 22.02
N ALA A 27 2.59 -2.83 20.92
CA ALA A 27 3.91 -2.31 20.62
C ALA A 27 3.91 -0.77 20.69
N HIS A 28 5.01 -0.18 21.15
CA HIS A 28 5.16 1.28 21.26
C HIS A 28 5.24 2.01 19.91
N TYR A 29 5.49 1.27 18.83
CA TYR A 29 5.46 1.77 17.46
C TYR A 29 4.40 1.01 16.70
N HIS A 30 3.49 1.75 16.06
CA HIS A 30 2.46 1.18 15.21
C HIS A 30 2.79 1.48 13.75
N PHE A 31 2.70 0.43 12.94
CA PHE A 31 2.75 0.56 11.50
C PHE A 31 1.36 0.98 10.99
N ASP A 32 1.29 2.04 10.19
CA ASP A 32 0.05 2.54 9.59
C ASP A 32 -0.33 1.68 8.38
N TYR A 33 -1.04 0.60 8.68
CA TYR A 33 -1.55 -0.32 7.66
C TYR A 33 -2.65 0.29 6.80
N LEU A 34 -3.33 1.36 7.25
CA LEU A 34 -4.31 2.07 6.42
C LEU A 34 -3.59 2.82 5.30
N LEU A 35 -2.55 3.58 5.66
CA LEU A 35 -1.72 4.30 4.71
C LEU A 35 -1.06 3.35 3.70
N LEU A 36 -0.53 2.22 4.17
CA LEU A 36 0.04 1.19 3.29
C LEU A 36 -1.01 0.65 2.31
N ARG A 37 -2.25 0.40 2.76
CA ARG A 37 -3.31 -0.11 1.88
C ARG A 37 -3.66 0.91 0.79
N GLU A 38 -3.76 2.18 1.15
CA GLU A 38 -4.03 3.26 0.18
C GLU A 38 -2.92 3.36 -0.88
N ASP A 39 -1.66 3.26 -0.45
CA ASP A 39 -0.51 3.29 -1.35
C ASP A 39 -0.44 2.05 -2.26
N ILE A 40 -0.78 0.85 -1.77
CA ILE A 40 -0.89 -0.36 -2.59
C ILE A 40 -1.97 -0.20 -3.66
N GLN A 41 -3.14 0.35 -3.32
CA GLN A 41 -4.24 0.59 -4.26
C GLN A 41 -3.87 1.64 -5.32
N ARG A 42 -3.13 2.68 -4.92
CA ARG A 42 -2.57 3.66 -5.85
C ARG A 42 -1.60 3.01 -6.84
N ILE A 43 -0.66 2.19 -6.36
CA ILE A 43 0.27 1.45 -7.23
C ILE A 43 -0.48 0.52 -8.18
N ARG A 44 -1.49 -0.21 -7.68
CA ARG A 44 -2.32 -1.09 -8.54
C ARG A 44 -2.94 -0.31 -9.68
N THR A 45 -3.46 0.88 -9.42
CA THR A 45 -4.08 1.75 -10.44
C THR A 45 -3.04 2.18 -11.48
N VAL A 46 -1.88 2.68 -11.03
CA VAL A 46 -0.79 3.10 -11.93
C VAL A 46 -0.28 1.94 -12.78
N VAL A 47 -0.10 0.75 -12.20
CA VAL A 47 0.32 -0.45 -12.93
C VAL A 47 -0.75 -0.87 -13.93
N GLN A 48 -2.03 -0.81 -13.58
CA GLN A 48 -3.12 -1.17 -14.47
C GLN A 48 -3.22 -0.18 -15.65
N ASP A 49 -3.02 1.11 -15.40
CA ASP A 49 -2.92 2.15 -16.43
C ASP A 49 -1.71 1.94 -17.34
N TYR A 50 -0.56 1.52 -16.78
CA TYR A 50 0.64 1.19 -17.55
C TYR A 50 0.45 -0.03 -18.46
N LEU A 51 -0.27 -1.05 -17.97
CA LEU A 51 -0.53 -2.29 -18.72
C LEU A 51 -1.69 -2.15 -19.72
N THR A 52 -2.55 -1.15 -19.55
CA THR A 52 -3.70 -0.88 -20.42
C THR A 52 -3.46 0.45 -21.13
N PRO A 53 -2.60 0.51 -22.17
CA PRO A 53 -2.24 1.78 -22.77
C PRO A 53 -3.45 2.42 -23.43
N GLN A 54 -4.12 3.35 -22.73
CA GLN A 54 -4.93 4.36 -23.38
C GLN A 54 -3.95 5.28 -24.12
N ARG A 55 -3.95 5.21 -25.45
CA ARG A 55 -3.14 6.10 -26.29
C ARG A 55 -3.52 7.55 -25.99
N GLY A 56 -2.75 8.26 -25.17
CA GLY A 56 -2.94 9.70 -24.99
C GLY A 56 -2.23 10.37 -23.84
N GLN A 57 -2.18 9.80 -22.63
CA GLN A 57 -1.50 10.46 -21.51
C GLN A 57 -1.00 9.47 -20.46
N LEU A 58 0.31 9.51 -20.22
CA LEU A 58 0.91 8.94 -19.02
C LEU A 58 0.42 9.76 -17.83
N ARG A 59 -0.33 9.14 -16.91
CA ARG A 59 -0.62 9.78 -15.62
C ARG A 59 0.67 9.86 -14.82
N ASP A 60 0.97 11.04 -14.30
CA ASP A 60 2.08 11.24 -13.37
C ASP A 60 1.83 10.37 -12.13
N PRO A 61 2.74 9.45 -11.74
CA PRO A 61 2.58 8.70 -10.50
C PRO A 61 2.55 9.69 -9.34
N ALA A 62 1.40 9.80 -8.67
CA ALA A 62 1.30 10.69 -7.52
C ALA A 62 2.26 10.24 -6.41
N ALA A 63 2.81 11.23 -5.69
CA ALA A 63 3.73 10.99 -4.58
C ALA A 63 3.12 10.03 -3.55
N MET A 64 3.91 9.04 -3.13
CA MET A 64 3.61 8.16 -2.00
C MET A 64 3.92 8.88 -0.70
N LEU A 65 3.09 8.66 0.31
CA LEU A 65 3.16 9.41 1.57
C LEU A 65 4.34 8.96 2.45
N GLY A 66 4.83 7.72 2.27
CA GLY A 66 6.16 7.25 2.71
C GLY A 66 6.38 7.10 4.23
N GLU A 67 5.62 7.82 5.05
CA GLU A 67 5.68 7.78 6.51
C GLU A 67 4.66 6.79 7.06
N TYR A 68 5.01 5.49 7.02
CA TYR A 68 4.15 4.41 7.50
C TYR A 68 4.29 4.11 9.00
N THR A 69 5.06 4.90 9.75
CA THR A 69 5.24 4.70 11.20
C THR A 69 4.58 5.84 11.94
N GLY A 70 3.56 5.52 12.74
CA GLY A 70 2.99 6.46 13.70
C GLY A 70 3.72 6.34 15.03
N GLU A 71 4.33 7.43 15.51
CA GLU A 71 4.74 7.55 16.91
C GLU A 71 3.51 7.84 17.75
N VAL A 72 3.29 7.05 18.82
CA VAL A 72 2.26 7.37 19.80
C VAL A 72 2.80 8.52 20.64
N ASP A 73 2.44 9.75 20.30
CA ASP A 73 2.60 10.89 21.19
C ASP A 73 1.69 10.64 22.40
N THR A 74 2.28 10.11 23.46
CA THR A 74 1.59 9.81 24.71
C THR A 74 1.58 11.11 25.51
N PRO A 75 0.42 11.73 25.81
CA PRO A 75 0.39 12.90 26.68
C PRO A 75 0.78 12.55 28.13
#